data_AF-R4IV85-F1
#
_entry.id   AF-R4IV85-F1
#
_cell.length_a   1.000
_cell.length_b   1.000
_cell.length_c   1.000
_cell.angle_alpha   90.00
_cell.angle_beta   90.00
_cell.angle_gamma   90.00
#
_symmetry.space_group_name_H-M   'P 1'
#
loop_
_entity.id
_entity.type
_entity.pdbx_description
1 polymer ?
#
loop_
_entity_poly.entity_id
_entity_poly.type
_entity_poly.pdbx_seq_one_letter_code
_entity_poly.pdbx_strand_id
1 'polypeptide(L)' 'CDECGKHFSHAGALFTHKMVHKEKGTNKMHKCKFCEYETAEQGLLNRHLLAVHSKNFPHICVECGK' A
#
# COMPACT_ATOMS: atom_id res chain seq x y z
N CYS A 1 -5.82 -2.40 -25.26
CA CYS A 1 -6.04 -2.66 -23.84
C CYS A 1 -7.13 -1.70 -23.44
N ASP A 2 -8.31 -2.22 -23.13
CA ASP A 2 -9.50 -1.42 -22.83
C ASP A 2 -9.29 -0.55 -21.58
N GLU A 3 -8.45 -1.01 -20.64
CA GLU A 3 -8.19 -0.36 -19.36
C GLU A 3 -7.23 0.85 -19.45
N CYS A 4 -6.40 0.95 -20.50
CA CYS A 4 -5.41 2.04 -20.62
C CYS A 4 -5.15 2.54 -22.05
N GLY A 5 -5.95 2.08 -23.02
CA GLY A 5 -5.85 2.48 -24.42
C GLY A 5 -4.64 1.94 -25.20
N LYS A 6 -3.74 1.15 -24.59
CA LYS A 6 -2.54 0.64 -25.31
C LYS A 6 -2.88 -0.40 -26.37
N HIS A 7 -2.35 -0.26 -27.57
CA HIS A 7 -2.54 -1.20 -28.67
C HIS A 7 -1.39 -2.21 -28.74
N PHE A 8 -1.72 -3.47 -29.02
CA PHE A 8 -0.76 -4.57 -29.12
C PHE A 8 -1.03 -5.37 -30.40
N SER A 9 0.02 -5.69 -31.15
CA SER A 9 -0.09 -6.38 -32.44
C SER A 9 -0.40 -7.88 -32.33
N HIS A 10 -0.23 -8.47 -31.14
CA HIS A 10 -0.43 -9.90 -30.89
C HIS A 10 -1.18 -10.15 -29.57
N ALA A 11 -2.02 -11.19 -29.56
CA ALA A 11 -2.84 -11.55 -28.40
C ALA A 11 -2.03 -11.90 -27.14
N GLY A 12 -0.87 -12.55 -27.29
CA GLY A 12 0.02 -12.88 -26.17
C GLY A 12 0.57 -11.65 -25.45
N ALA A 13 0.95 -10.61 -26.19
CA ALA A 13 1.43 -9.34 -25.62
C ALA A 13 0.31 -8.60 -24.88
N LEU A 14 -0.91 -8.63 -25.42
CA LEU A 14 -2.09 -8.09 -24.74
C LEU A 14 -2.40 -8.87 -23.45
N PHE A 15 -2.28 -10.20 -23.46
CA PHE A 15 -2.53 -11.05 -22.29
C PHE A 15 -1.56 -10.75 -21.15
N THR A 16 -0.24 -10.75 -21.42
CA THR A 16 0.77 -10.40 -20.40
C THR A 16 0.59 -8.97 -19.90
N HIS A 17 0.25 -8.02 -20.77
CA HIS A 17 -0.02 -6.64 -20.37
C HIS A 17 -1.24 -6.51 -19.44
N LYS A 18 -2.31 -7.29 -19.67
CA LYS A 18 -3.49 -7.31 -18.79
C LYS A 18 -3.17 -7.82 -17.37
N MET A 19 -2.15 -8.65 -17.21
CA MET A 19 -1.69 -9.07 -15.87
C MET A 19 -1.18 -7.87 -15.06
N VAL A 20 -0.53 -6.90 -15.73
CA VAL A 20 -0.07 -5.63 -15.13
C VAL A 20 -1.22 -4.78 -14.58
N HIS A 21 -2.41 -4.87 -15.18
CA HIS A 21 -3.60 -4.21 -14.65
C HIS A 21 -4.27 -5.00 -13.53
N LYS A 22 -4.13 -6.32 -13.45
CA LYS A 22 -4.57 -7.07 -12.25
C LYS A 22 -3.72 -6.75 -11.02
N GLU A 23 -2.40 -6.66 -11.20
CA GLU A 23 -1.48 -6.26 -10.12
C GLU A 23 -1.62 -4.78 -9.74
N LYS A 24 -1.96 -3.87 -10.68
CA LYS A 24 -2.23 -2.44 -10.39
C LYS A 24 -3.66 -2.10 -10.00
N GLY A 25 -4.65 -2.83 -10.53
CA GLY A 25 -6.08 -2.61 -10.31
C GLY A 25 -6.52 -3.03 -8.91
N THR A 26 -5.65 -3.73 -8.21
CA THR A 26 -5.72 -3.92 -6.76
C THR A 26 -4.59 -3.11 -6.11
N ASN A 27 -4.52 -1.80 -6.37
CA ASN A 27 -4.03 -0.86 -5.36
C ASN A 27 -5.01 -0.87 -4.18
N LYS A 28 -5.23 -2.04 -3.57
CA LYS A 28 -5.97 -2.20 -2.35
C LYS A 28 -5.11 -1.51 -1.31
N MET A 29 -5.42 -0.24 -1.11
CA MET A 29 -4.76 0.58 -0.11
C MET A 29 -4.80 -0.21 1.20
N HIS A 30 -3.65 -0.30 1.83
CA HIS A 30 -3.49 -0.89 3.13
C HIS A 30 -4.20 0.02 4.13
N LYS A 31 -5.41 -0.37 4.53
CA LYS A 31 -6.21 0.36 5.51
C LYS A 31 -5.77 0.03 6.92
N CYS A 32 -5.69 1.06 7.75
CA CYS A 32 -5.53 0.91 9.18
C CYS A 32 -6.78 0.26 9.78
N LYS A 33 -6.57 -0.64 10.74
CA LYS A 33 -7.65 -1.33 11.43
C LYS A 33 -8.23 -0.55 12.62
N PHE A 34 -7.61 0.56 12.97
CA PHE A 34 -7.95 1.36 14.16
C PHE A 34 -8.43 2.78 13.82
N CYS A 35 -8.26 3.24 12.58
CA CYS A 35 -8.73 4.54 12.09
C CYS A 35 -8.93 4.49 10.57
N GLU A 36 -9.34 5.61 9.97
CA GLU A 36 -9.63 5.73 8.53
C GLU A 36 -8.37 5.94 7.66
N TYR A 37 -7.18 5.84 8.23
CA TYR A 37 -5.93 5.99 7.47
C TYR A 37 -5.74 4.83 6.48
N GLU A 38 -5.42 5.14 5.23
CA GLU A 38 -5.08 4.15 4.20
C GLU A 38 -3.90 4.62 3.35
N THR A 39 -3.09 3.67 2.89
CA THR A 39 -1.89 3.96 2.09
C THR A 39 -1.62 2.86 1.06
N ALA A 40 -1.05 3.22 -0.09
CA ALA A 40 -0.70 2.25 -1.12
C ALA A 40 0.49 1.35 -0.72
N GLU A 41 1.25 1.71 0.32
CA GLU A 41 2.46 0.99 0.73
C GLU A 41 2.33 0.38 2.12
N GLN A 42 2.56 -0.94 2.23
CA GLN A 42 2.51 -1.65 3.51
C GLN A 42 3.49 -1.10 4.55
N GLY A 43 4.68 -0.64 4.12
CA GLY A 43 5.68 -0.03 5.01
C GLY A 43 5.18 1.25 5.68
N LEU A 44 4.46 2.09 4.94
CA LEU A 44 3.85 3.30 5.47
C LEU A 44 2.73 2.97 6.47
N LEU A 45 1.93 1.92 6.21
CA LEU A 45 0.92 1.48 7.15
C LEU A 45 1.56 0.98 8.46
N ASN A 46 2.62 0.19 8.39
CA ASN A 46 3.31 -0.31 9.58
C ASN A 46 3.89 0.84 10.42
N ARG A 47 4.51 1.83 9.78
CA ARG A 47 5.00 3.03 10.48
C ARG A 47 3.86 3.81 11.13
N HIS A 48 2.73 3.97 10.43
CA HIS A 48 1.54 4.60 10.99
C HIS A 48 1.02 3.84 12.21
N LEU A 49 0.91 2.51 12.13
CA LEU A 49 0.48 1.67 13.25
C LEU A 49 1.41 1.81 14.46
N LEU A 50 2.72 1.86 14.25
CA LEU A 50 3.71 2.07 15.31
C LEU A 50 3.63 3.50 15.90
N ALA A 51 3.47 4.53 15.08
CA ALA A 51 3.52 5.91 15.56
C ALA A 51 2.21 6.37 16.21
N VAL A 52 1.06 5.92 15.69
CA VAL A 52 -0.26 6.43 16.08
C VAL A 52 -0.99 5.46 17.00
N HIS A 53 -0.79 4.16 16.83
CA HIS A 53 -1.56 3.13 17.54
C HIS A 53 -0.72 2.29 18.51
N SER A 54 0.62 2.27 18.39
CA SER A 54 1.49 1.67 19.40
C SER A 54 1.76 2.69 20.50
N LYS A 55 1.24 2.41 21.70
CA LYS A 55 1.57 3.15 22.93
C LYS A 55 2.93 2.72 23.52
N ASN A 56 3.64 1.81 22.86
CA ASN A 56 4.92 1.32 23.32
C ASN A 56 6.03 1.89 22.42
N PHE A 57 6.53 3.07 22.80
CA PHE A 57 7.81 3.56 22.30
C PHE A 57 8.89 2.83 23.11
N PRO A 58 9.72 1.96 22.49
CA PRO A 58 10.80 1.29 23.22
C PRO A 58 11.88 2.27 23.69
N HIS A 59 11.88 3.50 23.19
CA HIS A 59 12.77 4.58 23.57
C HIS A 59 11.98 5.63 24.35
N ILE A 60 11.64 5.31 25.59
CA ILE A 60 11.14 6.28 26.56
C ILE A 60 12.35 7.09 27.02
N CYS A 61 12.31 8.40 26.88
CA CYS A 61 13.28 9.32 27.46
C CYS A 61 13.34 9.10 28.98
N VAL A 62 14.48 8.65 29.51
CA VAL A 62 14.63 8.37 30.95
C VAL A 62 14.54 9.66 31.78
N GLU A 63 14.94 10.80 31.20
CA GLU A 63 14.89 12.13 31.82
C GLU A 63 13.48 12.73 31.87
N CYS A 64 12.59 12.33 30.95
CA CYS A 64 11.32 13.01 30.73
C CYS A 64 10.09 12.09 30.66
N GLY A 65 10.30 10.77 30.75
CA GLY A 65 9.26 9.74 30.82
C GLY A 65 8.37 9.62 29.58
N LYS A 66 8.78 10.22 28.46
CA LYS A 66 8.07 10.20 27.16
C LYS A 66 8.94 9.58 26.07
#